data_AF-A0A2H0RF58-F1
#
_entry.id   AF-A0A2H0RF58-F1
#
_cell.length_a   1.000
_cell.length_b   1.000
_cell.length_c   1.000
_cell.angle_alpha   90.00
_cell.angle_beta   90.00
_cell.angle_gamma   90.00
#
_symmetry.space_group_name_H-M   'P 1'
#
loop_
_entity.id
_entity.type
_entity.pdbx_description
1 polymer ?
#
loop_
_entity_poly.entity_id
_entity_poly.type
_entity_poly.pdbx_seq_one_letter_code
_entity_poly.pdbx_strand_id
1 'polypeptide(L)'
;MGAFSDPLTISFKEQTTDMLDLLTHELIHRISFDGPNEVLVKPTFFKVLKPYEGEPIITQNHIVVHAAETAVILKVFGEARLQRKMSLSPNPDYIRAWELVQARGYQDILDEFIRLRNT
;
A
#
# COMPACT_ATOMS: atom_id res chain seq x y z
N MET A 1 -0.72 17.23 5.71
CA MET A 1 0.00 17.90 4.61
C MET A 1 1.35 17.24 4.47
N GLY A 2 1.71 16.54 3.40
CA GLY A 2 1.05 16.23 2.14
C GLY A 2 2.16 15.63 1.30
N ALA A 3 2.24 14.29 1.23
CA ALA A 3 3.19 13.65 0.34
C ALA A 3 2.64 13.71 -1.07
N PHE A 4 3.53 13.96 -2.03
CA PHE A 4 3.22 13.84 -3.44
C PHE A 4 4.04 12.67 -3.95
N SER A 5 3.36 11.67 -4.49
CA SER A 5 4.05 10.54 -5.06
C SER A 5 4.74 10.92 -6.35
N ASP A 6 4.35 12.01 -7.05
CA ASP A 6 5.00 12.53 -8.26
C ASP A 6 5.18 14.06 -8.37
N PRO A 7 6.43 14.60 -8.29
CA PRO A 7 7.70 13.93 -7.94
C PRO A 7 7.70 13.44 -6.47
N LEU A 8 8.43 12.35 -6.14
CA LEU A 8 8.48 11.80 -4.77
C LEU A 8 8.99 12.87 -3.80
N THR A 9 8.05 13.46 -3.08
CA THR A 9 8.32 14.55 -2.15
C THR A 9 7.67 14.22 -0.82
N ILE A 10 8.48 14.10 0.22
CA ILE A 10 8.00 13.85 1.58
C ILE A 10 8.33 15.05 2.46
N SER A 11 7.36 15.48 3.27
CA SER A 11 7.62 16.47 4.29
C SER A 11 8.46 15.82 5.40
N PHE A 12 9.63 16.38 5.69
CA PHE A 12 10.41 15.95 6.83
C PHE A 12 9.63 16.25 8.11
N LYS A 13 9.27 15.20 8.88
CA LYS A 13 8.73 15.34 10.23
C LYS A 13 9.84 15.02 11.22
N GLU A 14 9.86 15.71 12.36
CA GLU A 14 10.91 15.56 13.39
C GLU A 14 11.08 14.11 13.88
N GLN A 15 10.03 13.28 13.81
CA GLN A 15 10.11 11.86 14.12
C GLN A 15 10.52 11.03 12.89
N THR A 16 11.76 10.53 12.91
CA THR A 16 12.34 9.68 11.86
C THR A 16 11.52 8.41 11.56
N THR A 17 10.81 7.89 12.55
CA THR A 17 9.96 6.70 12.42
C THR A 17 8.79 6.93 11.47
N ASP A 18 8.14 8.09 11.56
CA ASP A 18 7.01 8.44 10.69
C ASP A 18 7.48 8.76 9.27
N MET A 19 8.70 9.27 9.14
CA MET A 19 9.34 9.49 7.85
C MET A 19 9.62 8.16 7.13
N LEU A 20 10.15 7.15 7.81
CA LEU A 20 10.41 5.83 7.19
C LEU A 20 9.11 5.16 6.74
N ASP A 21 8.07 5.25 7.57
CA ASP A 21 6.75 4.71 7.28
C ASP A 21 6.12 5.42 6.07
N LEU A 22 6.21 6.74 5.99
CA LEU A 22 5.73 7.52 4.85
C LEU A 22 6.57 7.26 3.58
N LEU A 23 7.89 7.24 3.70
CA LEU A 23 8.78 6.95 2.58
C LEU A 23 8.51 5.56 2.01
N THR A 24 8.31 4.56 2.87
CA THR A 24 7.98 3.19 2.44
C THR A 24 6.68 3.18 1.64
N HIS A 25 5.64 3.85 2.14
CA HIS A 25 4.35 3.98 1.46
C HIS A 25 4.49 4.60 0.06
N GLU A 26 5.17 5.75 -0.01
CA GLU A 26 5.33 6.48 -1.28
C GLU A 26 6.26 5.76 -2.26
N LEU A 27 7.29 5.06 -1.78
CA LEU A 27 8.15 4.23 -2.62
C LEU A 27 7.37 3.07 -3.26
N ILE A 28 6.42 2.47 -2.55
CA ILE A 28 5.57 1.41 -3.12
C ILE A 28 4.71 1.98 -4.25
N HIS A 29 4.08 3.13 -4.05
CA HIS A 29 3.34 3.82 -5.12
C HIS A 29 4.25 4.09 -6.32
N ARG A 30 5.43 4.65 -6.06
CA ARG A 30 6.38 5.03 -7.10
C ARG A 30 6.89 3.83 -7.90
N ILE A 31 7.30 2.76 -7.24
CA ILE A 31 7.75 1.53 -7.91
C ILE A 31 6.61 0.92 -8.73
N SER A 32 5.37 0.97 -8.24
CA SER A 32 4.23 0.32 -8.87
C SER A 32 3.67 1.08 -10.07
N PHE A 33 3.71 2.41 -10.04
CA PHE A 33 2.93 3.25 -10.96
C PHE A 33 3.74 4.30 -11.72
N ASP A 34 5.07 4.21 -11.73
CA ASP A 34 5.91 5.13 -12.50
C ASP A 34 6.51 4.49 -13.75
N GLY A 35 6.57 5.31 -14.80
CA GLY A 35 7.10 4.98 -16.11
C GLY A 35 6.61 3.63 -16.65
N PRO A 36 7.51 2.72 -17.07
CA PRO A 36 7.12 1.46 -17.69
C PRO A 36 6.39 0.51 -16.72
N ASN A 37 6.55 0.68 -15.40
CA ASN A 37 5.89 -0.20 -14.44
C ASN A 37 4.38 0.04 -14.38
N GLU A 38 3.89 1.26 -14.59
CA GLU A 38 2.45 1.52 -14.61
C GLU A 38 1.76 0.64 -15.66
N VAL A 39 2.33 0.56 -16.87
CA VAL A 39 1.78 -0.24 -17.98
C VAL A 39 1.76 -1.73 -17.65
N LEU A 40 2.78 -2.22 -16.94
CA LEU A 40 2.92 -3.64 -16.56
C LEU A 40 2.05 -4.03 -15.36
N VAL A 41 1.93 -3.14 -14.38
CA VAL A 41 1.29 -3.39 -13.07
C VAL A 41 -0.21 -3.17 -13.13
N LYS A 42 -0.65 -2.09 -13.79
CA LYS A 42 -2.04 -1.61 -13.74
C LYS A 42 -3.08 -2.66 -14.15
N PRO A 43 -2.89 -3.48 -15.21
CA PRO A 43 -3.86 -4.54 -15.54
C PRO A 43 -4.00 -5.58 -14.42
N THR A 44 -2.88 -6.00 -13.84
CA THR A 44 -2.84 -6.97 -12.73
C THR A 44 -3.50 -6.38 -11.48
N PHE A 45 -3.20 -5.11 -11.20
CA PHE A 45 -3.79 -4.36 -10.10
C PHE A 45 -5.31 -4.37 -10.17
N PHE A 46 -5.90 -4.01 -11.32
CA PHE A 46 -7.36 -4.03 -11.49
C PHE A 46 -7.97 -5.43 -11.39
N LYS A 47 -7.27 -6.48 -11.85
CA LYS A 47 -7.75 -7.86 -11.67
C LYS A 47 -7.84 -8.24 -10.19
N VAL A 48 -6.83 -7.89 -9.38
CA VAL A 48 -6.81 -8.14 -7.93
C VAL A 48 -7.89 -7.33 -7.21
N LEU A 49 -8.19 -6.13 -7.70
CA LEU A 49 -9.17 -5.23 -7.09
C LEU A 49 -10.62 -5.51 -7.46
N LYS A 50 -10.88 -6.37 -8.45
CA LYS A 50 -12.24 -6.73 -8.89
C LYS A 50 -13.23 -7.09 -7.76
N PRO A 51 -12.83 -7.84 -6.70
CA PRO A 51 -13.74 -8.14 -5.59
C PRO A 51 -14.15 -6.91 -4.75
N TYR A 52 -13.46 -5.78 -4.91
CA TYR A 52 -13.61 -4.57 -4.10
C TYR A 52 -14.21 -3.40 -4.90
N GLU A 53 -14.79 -3.63 -6.07
CA GLU A 53 -15.35 -2.58 -6.94
C GLU A 53 -16.42 -1.70 -6.24
N GLY A 54 -17.04 -2.19 -5.16
CA GLY A 54 -18.01 -1.43 -4.35
C GLY A 54 -17.40 -0.53 -3.28
N GLU A 55 -16.10 -0.60 -3.02
CA GLU A 55 -15.40 0.25 -2.06
C GLU A 55 -15.02 1.61 -2.70
N PRO A 56 -14.75 2.67 -1.91
CA PRO A 56 -14.23 3.93 -2.44
C PRO A 56 -12.95 3.73 -3.26
N ILE A 57 -12.76 4.51 -4.33
CA ILE A 57 -11.56 4.41 -5.19
C ILE A 57 -10.27 4.56 -4.38
N ILE A 58 -10.27 5.45 -3.38
CA ILE A 58 -9.12 5.64 -2.49
C ILE A 58 -8.86 4.34 -1.72
N THR A 59 -9.88 3.72 -1.12
CA THR A 59 -9.77 2.42 -0.45
C THR A 59 -9.20 1.37 -1.39
N GLN A 60 -9.79 1.19 -2.57
CA GLN A 60 -9.38 0.20 -3.57
C GLN A 60 -7.89 0.35 -3.92
N ASN A 61 -7.46 1.57 -4.23
CA ASN A 61 -6.08 1.87 -4.60
C ASN A 61 -5.06 1.56 -3.50
N HIS A 62 -5.49 1.52 -2.23
CA HIS A 62 -4.61 1.25 -1.10
C HIS A 62 -4.60 -0.20 -0.66
N ILE A 63 -5.45 -1.09 -1.18
CA ILE A 63 -5.47 -2.50 -0.78
C ILE A 63 -4.14 -3.19 -1.11
N VAL A 64 -3.71 -3.16 -2.37
CA VAL A 64 -2.46 -3.81 -2.80
C VAL A 64 -1.24 -3.06 -2.23
N VAL A 65 -1.32 -1.72 -2.11
CA VAL A 65 -0.25 -0.91 -1.51
C VAL A 65 -0.05 -1.28 -0.04
N HIS A 66 -1.10 -1.32 0.76
CA HIS A 66 -1.04 -1.72 2.17
C HIS A 66 -0.67 -3.19 2.34
N ALA A 67 -1.04 -4.08 1.41
CA ALA A 67 -0.55 -5.46 1.42
C ALA A 67 0.98 -5.53 1.25
N ALA A 68 1.53 -4.78 0.28
CA ALA A 68 2.98 -4.69 0.09
C ALA A 68 3.68 -4.01 1.27
N GLU A 69 3.08 -2.94 1.81
CA GLU A 69 3.57 -2.20 2.97
C GLU A 69 3.60 -3.11 4.21
N THR A 70 2.58 -3.94 4.41
CA THR A 70 2.54 -4.97 5.47
C THR A 70 3.74 -5.91 5.35
N ALA A 71 3.98 -6.45 4.16
CA ALA A 71 5.07 -7.40 3.94
C ALA A 71 6.44 -6.77 4.24
N VAL A 72 6.67 -5.52 3.84
CA VAL A 72 7.91 -4.79 4.13
C VAL A 72 8.05 -4.54 5.63
N ILE A 73 7.03 -3.99 6.28
CA ILE A 73 7.09 -3.64 7.70
C ILE A 73 7.31 -4.88 8.55
N LEU A 74 6.57 -5.97 8.32
CA LEU A 74 6.74 -7.21 9.08
C LEU A 74 8.13 -7.81 8.90
N LYS A 75 8.68 -7.76 7.68
CA LYS A 75 10.00 -8.31 7.38
C LYS A 75 11.15 -7.51 8.00
N VAL A 76 11.01 -6.19 8.09
CA VAL A 76 12.11 -5.28 8.48
C VAL A 76 12.00 -4.80 9.93
N PHE A 77 10.78 -4.47 10.39
CA PHE A 77 10.55 -3.81 11.68
C PHE A 77 9.70 -4.65 12.65
N GLY A 78 8.89 -5.59 12.14
CA GLY A 78 8.06 -6.49 12.92
C GLY A 78 6.66 -5.95 13.26
N GLU A 79 5.88 -6.80 13.93
CA GLU A 79 4.45 -6.61 14.19
C GLU A 79 4.12 -5.32 14.96
N ALA A 80 4.91 -4.98 15.99
CA ALA A 80 4.66 -3.79 16.82
C ALA A 80 4.69 -2.50 15.99
N ARG A 81 5.55 -2.44 14.95
CA ARG A 81 5.60 -1.28 14.05
C ARG A 81 4.36 -1.22 13.16
N LEU A 82 3.91 -2.36 12.64
CA LEU A 82 2.71 -2.45 11.81
C LEU A 82 1.47 -1.97 12.58
N GLN A 83 1.29 -2.45 13.81
CA GLN A 83 0.15 -2.05 14.65
C GLN A 83 0.16 -0.55 14.95
N ARG A 84 1.34 0.02 15.27
CA ARG A 84 1.48 1.48 15.42
C ARG A 84 1.07 2.22 14.14
N LYS A 85 1.60 1.82 12.98
CA LYS A 85 1.27 2.42 11.67
C LYS A 85 -0.23 2.46 11.42
N MET A 86 -0.91 1.33 11.61
CA MET A 86 -2.34 1.19 11.40
C MET A 86 -3.15 2.08 12.37
N SER A 87 -2.75 2.14 13.64
CA SER A 87 -3.42 2.97 14.65
C SER A 87 -3.33 4.48 14.40
N LEU A 88 -2.31 4.91 13.64
CA LEU A 88 -2.06 6.33 13.34
C LEU A 88 -2.63 6.77 11.98
N SER A 89 -3.29 5.88 11.23
CA SER A 89 -3.93 6.23 9.95
C SER A 89 -5.07 7.22 10.18
N PRO A 90 -5.00 8.47 9.68
CA PRO A 90 -6.02 9.47 9.95
C PRO A 90 -7.17 9.45 8.93
N ASN A 91 -7.01 8.74 7.80
CA ASN A 91 -7.97 8.72 6.71
C ASN A 91 -8.88 7.49 6.81
N PRO A 92 -10.23 7.64 6.86
CA PRO A 92 -11.16 6.51 6.92
C PRO A 92 -11.00 5.53 5.76
N ASP A 93 -10.68 5.98 4.55
CA ASP A 93 -10.47 5.09 3.39
C ASP A 93 -9.21 4.22 3.57
N TYR A 94 -8.19 4.75 4.25
CA TYR A 94 -6.96 4.01 4.52
C TYR A 94 -7.21 2.98 5.61
N ILE A 95 -7.92 3.37 6.68
CA ILE A 95 -8.37 2.44 7.72
C ILE A 95 -9.15 1.29 7.09
N ARG A 96 -10.09 1.61 6.20
CA ARG A 96 -10.88 0.60 5.49
C ARG A 96 -10.01 -0.33 4.63
N ALA A 97 -9.02 0.21 3.92
CA ALA A 97 -8.09 -0.61 3.15
C ALA A 97 -7.27 -1.55 4.04
N TRP A 98 -6.82 -1.09 5.21
CA TRP A 98 -6.14 -1.93 6.21
C TRP A 98 -7.03 -3.06 6.72
N GLU A 99 -8.30 -2.79 7.03
CA GLU A 99 -9.26 -3.81 7.45
C GLU A 99 -9.44 -4.91 6.39
N LEU A 100 -9.58 -4.51 5.12
CA LEU A 100 -9.73 -5.46 4.00
C LEU A 100 -8.46 -6.32 3.83
N VAL A 101 -7.28 -5.70 3.94
CA VAL A 101 -5.99 -6.41 3.88
C VAL A 101 -5.85 -7.40 5.04
N GLN A 102 -6.25 -7.02 6.26
CA GLN A 102 -6.22 -7.93 7.41
C GLN A 102 -7.23 -9.07 7.29
N ALA A 103 -8.46 -8.76 6.85
CA ALA A 103 -9.53 -9.74 6.71
C ALA A 103 -9.20 -10.82 5.67
N ARG A 104 -8.57 -10.41 4.56
CA ARG A 104 -8.14 -11.34 3.51
C ARG A 104 -6.79 -11.99 3.80
N GLY A 105 -5.89 -11.29 4.50
CA GLY A 105 -4.49 -11.65 4.61
C GLY A 105 -3.65 -11.00 3.51
N TYR A 106 -2.62 -10.24 3.91
CA TYR A 106 -1.75 -9.53 2.97
C TYR A 106 -1.02 -10.48 2.02
N GLN A 107 -0.63 -11.67 2.48
CA GLN A 107 0.08 -12.67 1.69
C GLN A 107 -0.80 -13.16 0.53
N ASP A 108 -2.08 -13.45 0.78
CA ASP A 108 -3.03 -13.92 -0.23
C ASP A 108 -3.27 -12.88 -1.34
N ILE A 109 -3.24 -11.59 -0.98
CA ILE A 109 -3.34 -10.49 -1.95
C ILE A 109 -2.08 -10.45 -2.83
N LEU A 110 -0.89 -10.53 -2.21
CA LEU A 110 0.38 -10.47 -2.94
C LEU A 110 0.62 -11.70 -3.81
N ASP A 111 0.27 -12.89 -3.33
CA ASP A 111 0.40 -14.13 -4.09
C ASP A 111 -0.53 -14.14 -5.29
N GLU A 112 -1.76 -13.64 -5.14
CA GLU A 112 -2.66 -13.43 -6.28
C GLU A 112 -2.09 -12.43 -7.28
N PHE A 113 -1.58 -11.30 -6.80
CA PHE A 113 -0.97 -10.28 -7.65
C PHE A 113 0.20 -10.87 -8.46
N ILE A 114 1.11 -11.61 -7.81
CA ILE A 114 2.25 -12.26 -8.47
C ILE A 114 1.78 -13.30 -9.49
N ARG A 115 0.78 -14.11 -9.14
CA ARG A 115 0.21 -15.14 -10.03
C ARG A 115 -0.38 -14.51 -11.28
N LEU A 116 -1.20 -13.48 -11.15
CA LEU A 116 -1.89 -12.81 -12.26
C LEU A 116 -0.96 -11.98 -13.16
N ARG A 117 0.20 -11.57 -12.66
CA ARG A 117 1.23 -10.91 -13.47
C ARG A 117 1.95 -11.88 -14.41
N ASN A 118 2.01 -13.16 -14.05
CA ASN A 118 2.69 -14.20 -14.81
C ASN A 118 1.75 -14.93 -15.80
N THR A 119 0.53 -14.41 -16.00
CA THR A 119 -0.49 -14.92 -16.93
C THR A 119 -0.85 -13.87 -17.97
#